data_AF-A0AAJ1V4T9-F1
#
_entry.id   AF-A0AAJ1V4T9-F1
#
_cell.length_a   1.000
_cell.length_b   1.000
_cell.length_c   1.000
_cell.angle_alpha   90.00
_cell.angle_beta   90.00
_cell.angle_gamma   90.00
#
_symmetry.space_group_name_H-M   'P 1'
#
loop_
_entity.id
_entity.type
_entity.pdbx_description
1 polymer ?
#
loop_
_entity_poly.entity_id
_entity_poly.type
_entity_poly.pdbx_seq_one_letter_code
_entity_poly.pdbx_strand_id
1 'polypeptide(L)'
;MGGEATPASESRPGVGPWVGELPTDEKYDPELLKNGDHRNVEDQYRYWTMDAIREDIAAHALPFEVAIENLGHDFNIGSIVRTANALGASRVHIVGRRRWNRRGAMVTDRYLQIDHCQTPEDLARSCAERGMSLVGVDNVEGSKPLESTELPKRACLIFGEESSGLSQEMSDLAEVIVHITQRGSTRSMNVGHAAAIAMWAHASSLA
;
A
#
# COMPACT_ATOMS: atom_id res chain seq x y z
N MET A 1 -10.72 -25.39 -44.60
CA MET A 1 -9.71 -26.09 -43.79
C MET A 1 -8.65 -25.06 -43.46
N GLY A 2 -8.76 -24.34 -42.35
CA GLY A 2 -8.43 -24.84 -41.01
C GLY A 2 -7.10 -24.18 -40.64
N GLY A 3 -7.12 -22.86 -40.43
CA GLY A 3 -5.94 -22.12 -39.98
C GLY A 3 -5.70 -22.42 -38.52
N GLU A 4 -4.68 -23.22 -38.23
CA GLU A 4 -4.18 -23.42 -36.87
C GLU A 4 -3.65 -22.08 -36.36
N ALA A 5 -4.41 -21.47 -35.45
CA ALA A 5 -3.88 -20.43 -34.59
C ALA A 5 -2.78 -21.07 -33.74
N THR A 6 -1.53 -20.69 -33.98
CA THR A 6 -0.42 -20.94 -33.07
C THR A 6 -0.83 -20.40 -31.70
N PRO A 7 -0.81 -21.21 -30.62
CA PRO A 7 -1.06 -20.65 -29.30
C PRO A 7 0.06 -19.64 -29.02
N ALA A 8 -0.31 -18.38 -28.78
CA ALA A 8 0.63 -17.39 -28.26
C ALA A 8 1.29 -18.02 -27.03
N SER A 9 2.62 -18.20 -27.06
CA SER A 9 3.34 -18.63 -25.87
C SER A 9 3.13 -17.54 -24.82
N GLU A 10 2.30 -17.81 -23.82
CA GLU A 10 2.16 -16.96 -22.65
C GLU A 10 3.50 -16.96 -21.91
N SER A 11 4.42 -16.09 -22.30
CA SER A 11 5.63 -15.86 -21.55
C SER A 11 5.20 -15.25 -20.22
N ARG A 12 5.18 -16.08 -19.17
CA ARG A 12 4.99 -15.57 -17.81
C ARG A 12 6.10 -14.53 -17.56
N PRO A 13 5.75 -13.30 -17.12
CA PRO A 13 6.74 -12.30 -16.77
C PRO A 13 7.76 -12.89 -15.80
N GLY A 14 9.05 -12.62 -16.02
CA GLY A 14 10.12 -13.15 -15.21
C GLY A 14 11.37 -13.50 -16.01
N VAL A 15 12.32 -14.09 -15.30
CA VAL A 15 13.64 -14.46 -15.82
C VAL A 15 13.92 -15.93 -15.57
N GLY A 16 14.64 -16.56 -16.50
CA GLY A 16 15.09 -17.95 -16.33
C GLY A 16 16.20 -18.09 -15.28
N PRO A 17 16.76 -19.30 -15.14
CA PRO A 17 17.94 -19.53 -14.31
C PRO A 17 19.08 -18.55 -14.61
N TRP A 18 19.87 -18.22 -13.59
CA TRP A 18 21.05 -17.39 -13.73
C TRP A 18 22.05 -18.01 -14.71
N VAL A 19 22.62 -17.17 -15.58
CA VAL A 19 23.61 -17.59 -16.57
C VAL A 19 24.94 -16.91 -16.26
N GLY A 20 25.97 -17.71 -15.99
CA GLY A 20 27.32 -17.24 -15.69
C GLY A 20 27.79 -17.65 -14.29
N GLU A 21 28.75 -16.90 -13.76
CA GLU A 21 29.25 -17.08 -12.40
C GLU A 21 28.17 -16.70 -11.39
N LEU A 22 27.92 -17.56 -10.40
CA LEU A 22 26.87 -17.32 -9.40
C LEU A 22 27.30 -16.18 -8.46
N PRO A 23 26.40 -15.21 -8.18
CA PRO A 23 26.70 -14.17 -7.20
C PRO A 23 26.82 -14.77 -5.79
N THR A 24 27.68 -14.17 -4.97
CA THR A 24 27.99 -14.64 -3.61
C THR A 24 27.39 -13.77 -2.50
N ASP A 25 26.73 -12.65 -2.85
CA ASP A 25 26.07 -11.74 -1.91
C ASP A 25 24.84 -12.44 -1.29
N GLU A 26 24.66 -12.29 0.03
CA GLU A 26 23.61 -12.93 0.83
C GLU A 26 22.20 -12.50 0.41
N LYS A 27 22.07 -11.37 -0.30
CA LYS A 27 20.78 -10.92 -0.84
C LYS A 27 20.22 -11.82 -1.92
N TYR A 28 21.03 -12.66 -2.57
CA TYR A 28 20.55 -13.53 -3.64
C TYR A 28 20.05 -14.88 -3.10
N ASP A 29 18.87 -15.29 -3.57
CA ASP A 29 18.24 -16.56 -3.23
C ASP A 29 18.78 -17.69 -4.14
N PRO A 30 19.43 -18.72 -3.59
CA PRO A 30 20.00 -19.81 -4.39
C PRO A 30 18.99 -20.59 -5.22
N GLU A 31 17.75 -20.73 -4.75
CA GLU A 31 16.70 -21.45 -5.49
C GLU A 31 16.16 -20.61 -6.64
N LEU A 32 16.07 -19.29 -6.49
CA LEU A 32 15.69 -18.41 -7.59
C LEU A 32 16.80 -18.34 -8.64
N LEU A 33 18.07 -18.28 -8.24
CA LEU A 33 19.20 -18.34 -9.16
C LEU A 33 19.18 -19.63 -9.98
N LYS A 34 18.86 -20.77 -9.35
CA LYS A 34 18.84 -22.08 -10.00
C LYS A 34 17.64 -22.30 -10.92
N ASN A 35 16.46 -21.86 -10.51
CA ASN A 35 15.20 -22.22 -11.18
C ASN A 35 14.59 -21.08 -12.01
N GLY A 36 15.10 -19.87 -11.86
CA GLY A 36 14.51 -18.65 -12.41
C GLY A 36 13.57 -17.95 -11.42
N ASP A 37 13.29 -16.68 -11.72
CA ASP A 37 12.44 -15.82 -10.89
C ASP A 37 11.28 -15.26 -11.70
N HIS A 38 10.08 -15.79 -11.43
CA HIS A 38 8.81 -15.39 -12.05
C HIS A 38 7.90 -14.62 -11.09
N ARG A 39 8.43 -14.12 -9.96
CA ARG A 39 7.66 -13.27 -9.04
C ARG A 39 7.29 -11.95 -9.73
N ASN A 40 6.23 -11.30 -9.28
CA ASN A 40 5.86 -9.98 -9.77
C ASN A 40 6.63 -8.89 -9.01
N VAL A 41 7.92 -8.78 -9.29
CA VAL A 41 8.85 -7.78 -8.73
C VAL A 41 9.55 -7.03 -9.86
N GLU A 42 10.01 -5.81 -9.58
CA GLU A 42 10.84 -5.05 -10.50
C GLU A 42 12.11 -5.82 -10.88
N ASP A 43 12.64 -5.54 -12.08
CA ASP A 43 13.76 -6.32 -12.62
C ASP A 43 15.04 -6.21 -11.77
N GLN A 44 15.23 -5.11 -11.05
CA GLN A 44 16.36 -4.94 -10.11
C GLN A 44 16.31 -5.92 -8.92
N TYR A 45 15.13 -6.40 -8.54
CA TYR A 45 14.93 -7.30 -7.40
C TYR A 45 14.90 -8.78 -7.80
N ARG A 46 15.16 -9.09 -9.09
CA ARG A 46 15.19 -10.47 -9.55
C ARG A 46 16.26 -11.25 -8.80
N TYR A 47 15.89 -12.47 -8.42
CA TYR A 47 16.70 -13.38 -7.64
C TYR A 47 16.99 -12.94 -6.20
N TRP A 48 16.52 -11.76 -5.76
CA TRP A 48 16.75 -11.35 -4.38
C TRP A 48 15.85 -12.12 -3.42
N THR A 49 16.36 -12.40 -2.22
CA THR A 49 15.55 -12.89 -1.11
C THR A 49 14.47 -11.88 -0.79
N MET A 50 13.34 -12.36 -0.25
CA MET A 50 12.24 -11.48 0.12
C MET A 50 12.66 -10.48 1.20
N ASP A 51 13.52 -10.90 2.14
CA ASP A 51 14.00 -10.04 3.22
C ASP A 51 14.91 -8.93 2.67
N ALA A 52 15.80 -9.23 1.71
CA ALA A 52 16.60 -8.20 1.06
C ALA A 52 15.74 -7.16 0.32
N ILE A 53 14.67 -7.59 -0.35
CA ILE A 53 13.72 -6.67 -1.00
C ILE A 53 13.02 -5.79 0.05
N ARG A 54 12.60 -6.37 1.18
CA ARG A 54 11.96 -5.62 2.27
C ARG A 54 12.88 -4.56 2.85
N GLU A 55 14.14 -4.92 3.08
CA GLU A 55 15.15 -4.00 3.61
C GLU A 55 15.43 -2.84 2.66
N ASP A 56 15.58 -3.14 1.36
CA ASP A 56 15.80 -2.11 0.34
C ASP A 56 14.60 -1.18 0.18
N ILE A 57 13.38 -1.73 0.11
CA ILE A 57 12.15 -0.92 0.08
C ILE A 57 12.05 -0.03 1.32
N ALA A 58 12.35 -0.56 2.51
CA ALA A 58 12.31 0.22 3.74
C ALA A 58 13.36 1.35 3.76
N ALA A 59 14.54 1.13 3.16
CA ALA A 59 15.59 2.14 3.06
C ALA A 59 15.24 3.30 2.10
N HIS A 60 14.41 3.04 1.10
CA HIS A 60 14.00 4.02 0.08
C HIS A 60 12.56 4.50 0.24
N ALA A 61 11.87 4.11 1.32
CA ALA A 61 10.48 4.49 1.53
C ALA A 61 10.33 6.01 1.72
N LEU A 62 9.21 6.53 1.23
CA LEU A 62 8.81 7.91 1.46
C LEU A 62 8.34 8.08 2.92
N PRO A 63 8.46 9.29 3.49
CA PRO A 63 8.16 9.54 4.91
C PRO A 63 6.65 9.59 5.21
N PHE A 64 5.84 8.70 4.64
CA PHE A 64 4.42 8.57 4.94
C PHE A 64 4.03 7.12 5.28
N GLU A 65 2.96 6.98 6.04
CA GLU A 65 2.37 5.72 6.45
C GLU A 65 0.90 5.68 6.01
N VAL A 66 0.31 4.48 6.02
CA VAL A 66 -1.11 4.28 5.69
C VAL A 66 -1.78 3.53 6.82
N ALA A 67 -2.97 3.93 7.25
CA ALA A 67 -3.79 3.16 8.18
C ALA A 67 -5.17 2.88 7.57
N ILE A 68 -5.69 1.68 7.83
CA ILE A 68 -6.97 1.23 7.30
C ILE A 68 -7.79 0.69 8.47
N GLU A 69 -8.96 1.26 8.71
CA GLU A 69 -9.93 0.70 9.65
C GLU A 69 -10.51 -0.60 9.11
N ASN A 70 -10.45 -1.64 9.92
CA ASN A 70 -10.99 -2.98 9.65
C ASN A 70 -11.95 -3.36 10.76
N LEU A 71 -13.08 -2.65 10.81
CA LEU A 71 -14.16 -2.86 11.77
C LEU A 71 -15.15 -3.93 11.26
N GLY A 72 -15.23 -4.08 9.95
CA GLY A 72 -16.08 -5.01 9.21
C GLY A 72 -15.30 -6.09 8.46
N HIS A 73 -15.76 -6.41 7.25
CA HIS A 73 -15.07 -7.28 6.30
C HIS A 73 -14.84 -6.49 5.02
N ASP A 74 -13.89 -5.56 5.05
CA ASP A 74 -13.57 -4.74 3.88
C ASP A 74 -12.70 -5.55 2.88
N PHE A 75 -13.17 -5.59 1.63
CA PHE A 75 -12.49 -6.29 0.53
C PHE A 75 -11.35 -5.46 -0.08
N ASN A 76 -11.30 -4.15 0.20
CA ASN A 76 -10.34 -3.20 -0.36
C ASN A 76 -9.00 -3.18 0.39
N ILE A 77 -8.90 -3.73 1.60
CA ILE A 77 -7.66 -3.67 2.41
C ILE A 77 -6.46 -4.19 1.61
N GLY A 78 -6.63 -5.30 0.88
CA GLY A 78 -5.56 -5.84 0.04
C GLY A 78 -5.15 -4.93 -1.12
N SER A 79 -6.09 -4.30 -1.81
CA SER A 79 -5.74 -3.36 -2.89
C SER A 79 -5.07 -2.11 -2.34
N ILE A 80 -5.49 -1.60 -1.18
CA ILE A 80 -4.84 -0.45 -0.52
C ILE A 80 -3.40 -0.81 -0.13
N VAL A 81 -3.16 -1.98 0.50
CA VAL A 81 -1.81 -2.45 0.85
C VAL A 81 -0.91 -2.55 -0.39
N ARG A 82 -1.46 -3.08 -1.50
CA ARG A 82 -0.72 -3.16 -2.77
C ARG A 82 -0.36 -1.77 -3.31
N THR A 83 -1.29 -0.83 -3.26
CA THR A 83 -1.05 0.54 -3.71
C THR A 83 -0.05 1.27 -2.80
N ALA A 84 -0.10 1.04 -1.49
CA ALA A 84 0.85 1.59 -0.54
C ALA A 84 2.29 1.16 -0.87
N ASN A 85 2.50 -0.10 -1.25
CA ASN A 85 3.82 -0.57 -1.69
C ASN A 85 4.25 0.10 -2.99
N ALA A 86 3.35 0.17 -3.97
CA ALA A 86 3.64 0.77 -5.27
C ALA A 86 3.98 2.27 -5.17
N LEU A 87 3.46 2.96 -4.17
CA LEU A 87 3.68 4.39 -3.94
C LEU A 87 4.73 4.67 -2.85
N GLY A 88 5.47 3.65 -2.39
CA GLY A 88 6.59 3.82 -1.47
C GLY A 88 6.21 4.20 -0.04
N ALA A 89 5.03 3.79 0.44
CA ALA A 89 4.66 3.96 1.84
C ALA A 89 5.64 3.18 2.75
N SER A 90 6.06 3.80 3.85
CA SER A 90 7.00 3.19 4.80
C SER A 90 6.37 2.10 5.68
N ARG A 91 5.05 2.15 5.88
CA ARG A 91 4.31 1.23 6.74
C ARG A 91 2.83 1.23 6.42
N VAL A 92 2.18 0.09 6.65
CA VAL A 92 0.71 -0.02 6.69
C VAL A 92 0.25 -0.47 8.06
N HIS A 93 -0.80 0.15 8.58
CA HIS A 93 -1.46 -0.22 9.82
C HIS A 93 -2.86 -0.76 9.53
N ILE A 94 -3.18 -1.91 10.12
CA ILE A 94 -4.53 -2.43 10.16
C ILE A 94 -5.11 -2.13 11.54
N VAL A 95 -6.18 -1.35 11.60
CA VAL A 95 -6.80 -0.92 12.86
C VAL A 95 -8.07 -1.72 13.12
N GLY A 96 -8.27 -2.21 14.35
CA GLY A 96 -9.44 -3.01 14.71
C GLY A 96 -9.20 -4.50 14.53
N ARG A 97 -9.94 -5.17 13.65
CA ARG A 97 -9.83 -6.63 13.47
C ARG A 97 -8.46 -7.01 12.91
N ARG A 98 -7.79 -7.97 13.54
CA ARG A 98 -6.45 -8.43 13.10
C ARG A 98 -6.46 -9.18 11.77
N ARG A 99 -7.55 -9.89 11.46
CA ARG A 99 -7.68 -10.67 10.22
C ARG A 99 -8.35 -9.82 9.15
N TRP A 100 -7.73 -9.78 7.98
CA TRP A 100 -8.20 -9.03 6.82
C TRP A 100 -7.97 -9.83 5.54
N ASN A 101 -8.66 -9.46 4.45
CA ASN A 101 -8.58 -10.18 3.19
C ASN A 101 -7.34 -9.78 2.36
N ARG A 102 -6.33 -10.67 2.36
CA ARG A 102 -5.06 -10.45 1.66
C ARG A 102 -5.07 -10.69 0.16
N ARG A 103 -6.17 -11.22 -0.41
CA ARG A 103 -6.21 -11.58 -1.84
C ARG A 103 -5.90 -10.40 -2.75
N GLY A 104 -6.43 -9.21 -2.43
CA GLY A 104 -6.17 -7.99 -3.21
C GLY A 104 -4.70 -7.53 -3.18
N ALA A 105 -3.93 -7.95 -2.18
CA ALA A 105 -2.53 -7.57 -2.02
C ALA A 105 -1.60 -8.27 -3.02
N MET A 106 -2.01 -9.40 -3.60
CA MET A 106 -1.20 -10.14 -4.58
C MET A 106 0.23 -10.45 -4.06
N VAL A 107 0.35 -10.84 -2.79
CA VAL A 107 1.62 -11.16 -2.08
C VAL A 107 2.48 -9.94 -1.76
N THR A 108 2.10 -8.75 -2.22
CA THR A 108 2.80 -7.50 -1.92
C THR A 108 2.82 -7.15 -0.43
N ASP A 109 1.89 -7.70 0.35
CA ASP A 109 1.86 -7.59 1.81
C ASP A 109 3.14 -8.09 2.48
N ARG A 110 3.91 -8.95 1.81
CA ARG A 110 5.17 -9.48 2.32
C ARG A 110 6.36 -8.55 2.13
N TYR A 111 6.27 -7.56 1.24
CA TYR A 111 7.36 -6.62 0.95
C TYR A 111 7.25 -5.32 1.75
N LEU A 112 6.23 -5.18 2.59
CA LEU A 112 5.99 -4.02 3.45
C LEU A 112 6.01 -4.40 4.93
N GLN A 113 6.28 -3.41 5.77
CA GLN A 113 5.97 -3.50 7.19
C GLN A 113 4.47 -3.29 7.41
N ILE A 114 3.80 -4.32 7.95
CA ILE A 114 2.38 -4.27 8.28
C ILE A 114 2.21 -4.48 9.78
N ASP A 115 1.71 -3.45 10.46
CA ASP A 115 1.43 -3.47 11.88
C ASP A 115 -0.08 -3.61 12.14
N HIS A 116 -0.42 -4.15 13.29
CA HIS A 116 -1.79 -4.25 13.77
C HIS A 116 -1.95 -3.35 14.99
N CYS A 117 -2.93 -2.46 14.94
CA CYS A 117 -3.37 -1.64 16.07
C CYS A 117 -4.75 -2.10 16.50
N GLN A 118 -5.00 -2.29 17.80
CA GLN A 118 -6.30 -2.77 18.24
C GLN A 118 -7.35 -1.66 18.17
N THR A 119 -6.98 -0.41 18.48
CA THR A 119 -7.88 0.75 18.45
C THR A 119 -7.28 1.94 17.70
N PRO A 120 -8.08 2.96 17.34
CA PRO A 120 -7.57 4.22 16.80
C PRO A 120 -6.55 4.92 17.71
N GLU A 121 -6.70 4.82 19.04
CA GLU A 121 -5.75 5.41 20.00
C GLU A 121 -4.39 4.70 19.99
N ASP A 122 -4.37 3.38 19.78
CA ASP A 122 -3.13 2.63 19.61
C ASP A 122 -2.36 3.10 18.36
N LEU A 123 -3.10 3.33 17.26
CA LEU A 123 -2.53 3.92 16.04
C LEU A 123 -1.96 5.31 16.33
N ALA A 124 -2.75 6.20 16.93
CA ALA A 124 -2.34 7.57 17.22
C ALA A 124 -1.07 7.61 18.09
N ARG A 125 -0.99 6.75 19.12
CA ARG A 125 0.20 6.61 19.96
C ARG A 125 1.42 6.14 19.16
N SER A 126 1.25 5.09 18.37
CA SER A 126 2.29 4.53 17.50
C SER A 126 2.83 5.59 16.52
N CYS A 127 1.94 6.31 15.84
CA CYS A 127 2.30 7.38 14.91
C CYS A 127 3.01 8.55 15.63
N ALA A 128 2.54 8.94 16.82
CA ALA A 128 3.14 10.00 17.62
C ALA A 128 4.59 9.68 18.04
N GLU A 129 4.90 8.43 18.40
CA GLU A 129 6.27 7.99 18.73
C GLU A 129 7.25 8.19 17.55
N ARG A 130 6.73 8.18 16.31
CA ARG A 130 7.49 8.43 15.08
C ARG A 130 7.30 9.85 14.53
N GLY A 131 6.64 10.75 15.27
CA GLY A 131 6.38 12.12 14.84
C GLY A 131 5.55 12.21 13.55
N MET A 132 4.55 11.34 13.41
CA MET A 132 3.65 11.29 12.26
C MET A 132 2.29 11.93 12.61
N SER A 133 1.79 12.81 11.76
CA SER A 133 0.45 13.40 11.87
C SER A 133 -0.59 12.49 11.22
N LEU A 134 -1.75 12.30 11.87
CA LEU A 134 -2.86 11.57 11.27
C LEU A 134 -3.64 12.47 10.31
N VAL A 135 -3.85 12.02 9.08
CA VAL A 135 -4.59 12.74 8.04
C VAL A 135 -5.73 11.87 7.54
N GLY A 136 -6.96 12.25 7.87
CA GLY A 136 -8.19 11.59 7.45
C GLY A 136 -8.45 11.78 5.95
N VAL A 137 -8.82 10.72 5.25
CA VAL A 137 -9.35 10.82 3.89
C VAL A 137 -10.81 10.40 3.89
N ASP A 138 -11.72 11.39 3.92
CA ASP A 138 -13.16 11.16 3.94
C ASP A 138 -13.93 12.39 3.42
N ASN A 139 -15.09 12.16 2.80
CA ASN A 139 -15.97 13.19 2.27
C ASN A 139 -17.04 13.59 3.28
N VAL A 140 -16.61 14.22 4.37
CA VAL A 140 -17.47 14.68 5.47
C VAL A 140 -17.52 16.20 5.57
N GLU A 141 -18.52 16.73 6.27
CA GLU A 141 -18.63 18.17 6.54
C GLU A 141 -17.38 18.68 7.28
N GLY A 142 -16.84 19.81 6.83
CA GLY A 142 -15.62 20.40 7.39
C GLY A 142 -14.30 19.84 6.82
N SER A 143 -14.34 18.79 6.00
CA SER A 143 -13.15 18.30 5.30
C SER A 143 -12.65 19.31 4.25
N LYS A 144 -11.33 19.30 3.98
CA LYS A 144 -10.70 20.22 3.02
C LYS A 144 -10.42 19.52 1.68
N PRO A 145 -10.47 20.23 0.54
CA PRO A 145 -10.11 19.64 -0.75
C PRO A 145 -8.64 19.21 -0.76
N LEU A 146 -8.38 17.95 -1.09
CA LEU A 146 -7.03 17.37 -1.12
C LEU A 146 -6.12 18.13 -2.08
N GLU A 147 -6.61 18.50 -3.26
CA GLU A 147 -5.82 19.15 -4.30
C GLU A 147 -5.30 20.55 -3.93
N SER A 148 -5.82 21.17 -2.88
CA SER A 148 -5.43 22.50 -2.42
C SER A 148 -4.97 22.55 -0.97
N THR A 149 -4.88 21.40 -0.31
CA THR A 149 -4.44 21.29 1.08
C THR A 149 -2.99 20.79 1.14
N GLU A 150 -2.11 21.56 1.76
CA GLU A 150 -0.76 21.10 2.09
C GLU A 150 -0.83 20.12 3.26
N LEU A 151 -0.37 18.88 3.04
CA LEU A 151 -0.33 17.84 4.06
C LEU A 151 1.00 17.85 4.80
N PRO A 152 1.03 17.46 6.10
CA PRO A 152 2.27 17.23 6.81
C PRO A 152 3.17 16.25 6.05
N LYS A 153 4.45 16.57 5.86
CA LYS A 153 5.38 15.66 5.15
C LYS A 153 5.40 14.26 5.77
N ARG A 154 5.39 14.21 7.11
CA ARG A 154 5.29 13.00 7.92
C ARG A 154 3.83 12.72 8.27
N ALA A 155 3.08 12.17 7.32
CA ALA A 155 1.65 11.87 7.49
C ALA A 155 1.37 10.38 7.52
N CYS A 156 0.47 9.95 8.40
CA CYS A 156 -0.23 8.69 8.28
C CYS A 156 -1.60 8.98 7.65
N LEU A 157 -1.79 8.55 6.40
CA LEU A 157 -3.07 8.68 5.70
C LEU A 157 -4.01 7.60 6.23
N ILE A 158 -5.10 8.00 6.88
CA ILE A 158 -6.06 7.09 7.52
C ILE A 158 -7.32 6.96 6.67
N PHE A 159 -7.74 5.72 6.45
CA PHE A 159 -8.88 5.35 5.63
C PHE A 159 -9.88 4.54 6.45
N GLY A 160 -11.15 4.90 6.33
CA GLY A 160 -12.25 4.20 7.00
C GLY A 160 -12.76 2.99 6.21
N GLU A 161 -13.94 2.52 6.60
CA GLU A 161 -14.65 1.44 5.89
C GLU A 161 -15.38 1.96 4.65
N GLU A 162 -15.45 1.16 3.59
CA GLU A 162 -16.14 1.49 2.32
C GLU A 162 -17.55 2.07 2.52
N SER A 163 -18.32 1.53 3.47
CA SER A 163 -19.74 1.87 3.64
C SER A 163 -20.01 3.05 4.59
N SER A 164 -19.10 3.30 5.53
CA SER A 164 -19.35 4.24 6.63
C SER A 164 -18.31 5.35 6.74
N GLY A 165 -17.23 5.29 5.95
CA GLY A 165 -16.11 6.22 6.10
C GLY A 165 -15.36 5.96 7.41
N LEU A 166 -14.67 7.00 7.89
CA LEU A 166 -13.94 6.99 9.15
C LEU A 166 -14.91 6.84 10.33
N SER A 167 -14.50 6.05 11.32
CA SER A 167 -15.17 6.09 12.62
C SER A 167 -15.04 7.48 13.25
N GLN A 168 -15.95 7.81 14.18
CA GLN A 168 -15.87 9.07 14.91
C GLN A 168 -14.57 9.14 15.73
N GLU A 169 -14.19 8.03 16.38
CA GLU A 169 -12.95 7.92 17.15
C GLU A 169 -11.72 8.22 16.28
N MET A 170 -11.66 7.66 15.05
CA MET A 170 -10.58 7.94 14.11
C MET A 170 -10.61 9.39 13.61
N SER A 171 -11.79 9.93 13.34
CA SER A 171 -11.98 11.31 12.88
C SER A 171 -11.53 12.33 13.93
N ASP A 172 -11.80 12.08 15.21
CA ASP A 172 -11.44 12.96 16.33
C ASP A 172 -9.92 13.01 16.58
N LEU A 173 -9.19 11.98 16.12
CA LEU A 173 -7.73 11.89 16.23
C LEU A 173 -7.00 12.48 15.01
N ALA A 174 -7.71 12.75 13.92
CA ALA A 174 -7.12 13.32 12.71
C ALA A 174 -6.77 14.80 12.91
N GLU A 175 -5.56 15.20 12.52
CA GLU A 175 -5.15 16.62 12.54
C GLU A 175 -5.89 17.42 11.46
N VAL A 176 -6.16 16.77 10.33
CA VAL A 176 -6.97 17.30 9.23
C VAL A 176 -7.67 16.15 8.53
N ILE A 177 -8.90 16.39 8.08
CA ILE A 177 -9.63 15.50 7.18
C ILE A 177 -9.70 16.16 5.81
N VAL A 178 -9.30 15.43 4.78
CA VAL A 178 -9.32 15.87 3.39
C VAL A 178 -10.25 15.00 2.54
N HIS A 179 -10.80 15.58 1.48
CA HIS A 179 -11.61 14.88 0.49
C HIS A 179 -11.07 15.10 -0.92
N ILE A 180 -11.36 14.16 -1.82
CA ILE A 180 -11.11 14.32 -3.25
C ILE A 180 -12.34 15.00 -3.85
N THR A 181 -12.17 16.16 -4.50
CA THR A 181 -13.30 16.84 -5.15
C THR A 181 -13.93 15.96 -6.22
N GLN A 182 -15.22 15.65 -6.05
CA GLN A 182 -16.00 14.86 -6.99
C GLN A 182 -16.92 15.76 -7.82
N ARG A 183 -16.98 15.49 -9.13
CA ARG A 183 -17.86 16.21 -10.08
C ARG A 183 -19.03 15.35 -10.59
N GLY A 184 -19.17 14.14 -10.05
CA GLY A 184 -20.21 13.18 -10.41
C GLY A 184 -21.46 13.32 -9.55
N SER A 185 -22.39 12.38 -9.73
CA SER A 185 -23.67 12.33 -9.00
C SER A 185 -23.64 11.50 -7.71
N THR A 186 -22.54 10.78 -7.45
CA THR A 186 -22.40 9.92 -6.27
C THR A 186 -21.92 10.71 -5.06
N ARG A 187 -22.28 10.24 -3.87
CA ARG A 187 -21.84 10.84 -2.60
C ARG A 187 -20.39 10.53 -2.27
N SER A 188 -19.90 9.38 -2.72
CA SER A 188 -18.56 8.87 -2.47
C SER A 188 -18.05 8.08 -3.67
N MET A 189 -16.75 7.81 -3.65
CA MET A 189 -16.08 6.82 -4.49
C MET A 189 -15.59 5.66 -3.62
N ASN A 190 -15.20 4.57 -4.25
CA ASN A 190 -14.62 3.41 -3.56
C ASN A 190 -13.37 3.82 -2.74
N VAL A 191 -13.24 3.28 -1.53
CA VAL A 191 -12.18 3.64 -0.57
C VAL A 191 -10.80 3.26 -1.10
N GLY A 192 -10.69 2.15 -1.84
CA GLY A 192 -9.44 1.75 -2.49
C GLY A 192 -8.98 2.76 -3.56
N HIS A 193 -9.92 3.30 -4.34
CA HIS A 193 -9.61 4.37 -5.31
C HIS A 193 -9.27 5.69 -4.63
N ALA A 194 -10.01 6.06 -3.58
CA ALA A 194 -9.70 7.25 -2.80
C ALA A 194 -8.30 7.16 -2.19
N ALA A 195 -7.95 5.99 -1.65
CA ALA A 195 -6.63 5.72 -1.10
C ALA A 195 -5.52 5.84 -2.16
N ALA A 196 -5.74 5.30 -3.36
CA ALA A 196 -4.78 5.44 -4.45
C ALA A 196 -4.53 6.90 -4.85
N ILE A 197 -5.58 7.70 -4.99
CA ILE A 197 -5.48 9.12 -5.35
C ILE A 197 -4.78 9.90 -4.22
N ALA A 198 -5.19 9.69 -2.97
CA ALA A 198 -4.62 10.38 -1.81
C ALA A 198 -3.12 10.05 -1.62
N MET A 199 -2.75 8.77 -1.69
CA MET A 199 -1.36 8.35 -1.61
C MET A 199 -0.53 8.92 -2.77
N TRP A 200 -1.05 8.90 -4.00
CA TRP A 200 -0.32 9.42 -5.15
C TRP A 200 -0.09 10.93 -5.04
N ALA A 201 -1.12 11.68 -4.64
CA ALA A 201 -1.01 13.12 -4.43
C ALA A 201 0.02 13.46 -3.35
N HIS A 202 -0.04 12.76 -2.21
CA HIS A 202 0.91 12.96 -1.11
C HIS A 202 2.33 12.58 -1.52
N ALA A 203 2.55 11.39 -2.08
CA ALA A 203 3.85 10.92 -2.53
C ALA A 203 4.47 11.88 -3.56
N SER A 204 3.66 12.41 -4.49
CA SER A 204 4.12 13.38 -5.50
C SER A 204 4.51 14.73 -4.91
N SER A 205 3.99 15.09 -3.73
CA SER A 205 4.36 16.32 -3.01
C SER A 205 5.65 16.17 -2.18
N LEU A 206 6.10 14.93 -1.95
CA LEU A 206 7.30 14.60 -1.19
C LEU A 206 8.56 14.49 -2.06
N ALA A 207 8.39 14.30 -3.36
CA ALA A 207 9.44 14.23 -4.38
C ALA A 207 9.87 15.63 -4.85
#